data_AF-A0A2H1WDW8-F1
#
_entry.id   AF-A0A2H1WDW8-F1
#
_cell.length_a   1.000
_cell.length_b   1.000
_cell.length_c   1.000
_cell.angle_alpha   90.00
_cell.angle_beta   90.00
_cell.angle_gamma   90.00
#
_symmetry.space_group_name_H-M   'P 1'
#
loop_
_entity.id
_entity.type
_entity.pdbx_description
1 polymer ?
#
loop_
_entity_poly.entity_id
_entity_poly.type
_entity_poly.pdbx_seq_one_letter_code
_entity_poly.pdbx_strand_id
1 'polypeptide(L)'
;MVTKIRAIPNRLTVLQKDCIDREIQRVVYPFNAVLTLVFCSKYSIHNNNISPRGSKYCIVRFLGIFFVIAVTVFRMYTTMTNMILAQRFQDPTSVFLSICLPGLNFAGYLITFIVNIVHGHNNVLFIKIIQNVNKNITFRDINSFILWNWISLGTIICIDISFYILLSLLLNYLSAINGICEIFFSIIDIDFVYTIRLQLLLTKYLKEWIDKIRSVDVVVDEDSYYTKMFETYKNILRAYDVFKEVSQCLVSYFFMGLFMLMILLIIIFLQVPYTNFVLIIVIVAAMAKLVSFVMIHSQYNEKFNMMVEDVNVTCVLRMKNVNCSKLQKQFCKNVLRENETFSKMTACGLFYIDGRLPLSLLGFLTQYFVALLQFAL
;
A
#
# COMPACT_ATOMS: atom_id res chain seq x y z
N MET A 1 23.22 -5.54 -6.63
CA MET A 1 23.06 -5.25 -5.19
C MET A 1 22.76 -6.56 -4.48
N VAL A 2 23.79 -7.25 -3.97
CA VAL A 2 23.63 -8.54 -3.27
C VAL A 2 23.14 -8.24 -1.86
N THR A 3 21.84 -8.39 -1.62
CA THR A 3 21.25 -8.26 -0.29
C THR A 3 21.84 -9.35 0.60
N LYS A 4 22.76 -8.93 1.48
CA LYS A 4 23.33 -9.77 2.53
C LYS A 4 22.18 -10.15 3.47
N ILE A 5 21.61 -11.33 3.27
CA ILE A 5 20.54 -11.89 4.11
C ILE A 5 21.12 -11.98 5.53
N ARG A 6 20.76 -11.02 6.39
CA ARG A 6 21.07 -11.09 7.82
C ARG A 6 20.37 -12.33 8.35
N ALA A 7 21.15 -13.29 8.83
CA ALA A 7 20.63 -14.43 9.58
C ALA A 7 19.83 -13.89 10.77
N ILE A 8 18.51 -13.99 10.68
CA ILE A 8 17.60 -13.64 11.78
C ILE A 8 17.89 -14.64 12.90
N PRO A 9 18.30 -14.20 14.10
CA PRO A 9 18.60 -15.12 15.18
C PRO A 9 17.34 -15.94 15.52
N ASN A 10 17.44 -17.25 15.32
CA ASN A 10 16.40 -18.28 15.47
C ASN A 10 15.93 -18.51 16.94
N ARG A 11 15.82 -17.45 17.75
CA ARG A 11 15.40 -17.54 19.17
C ARG A 11 13.98 -17.05 19.43
N LEU A 12 13.07 -17.15 18.46
CA LEU A 12 11.63 -17.23 18.74
C LEU A 12 11.32 -18.64 19.28
N THR A 13 11.80 -18.89 20.50
CA THR A 13 11.69 -20.17 21.18
C THR A 13 10.32 -20.24 21.87
N VAL A 14 9.53 -21.21 21.42
CA VAL A 14 8.34 -21.81 22.08
C VAL A 14 7.00 -21.06 21.94
N LEU A 15 6.30 -21.37 20.84
CA LEU A 15 4.86 -21.67 20.77
C LEU A 15 3.91 -20.79 21.60
N GLN A 16 3.89 -19.48 21.32
CA GLN A 16 2.62 -18.77 21.47
C GLN A 16 1.68 -19.41 20.44
N LYS A 17 0.65 -20.15 20.89
CA LYS A 17 -0.38 -20.74 20.01
C LYS A 17 -0.69 -19.74 18.90
N ASP A 18 -0.51 -20.15 17.64
CA ASP A 18 -0.66 -19.32 16.42
C ASP A 18 -2.08 -18.75 16.19
N CYS A 19 -2.93 -18.81 17.22
CA CYS A 19 -4.28 -18.28 17.21
C CYS A 19 -4.24 -16.76 17.24
N ILE A 20 -4.77 -16.16 16.19
CA ILE A 20 -4.98 -14.72 16.07
C ILE A 20 -6.17 -14.30 16.88
N ASP A 21 -6.00 -13.12 17.46
CA ASP A 21 -7.09 -12.44 18.13
C ASP A 21 -8.21 -12.14 17.12
N ARG A 22 -9.44 -12.47 17.49
CA ARG A 22 -10.62 -12.28 16.66
C ARG A 22 -10.76 -10.80 16.24
N GLU A 23 -10.30 -9.87 17.07
CA GLU A 23 -10.30 -8.45 16.74
C GLU A 23 -9.39 -8.12 15.55
N ILE A 24 -8.13 -8.60 15.58
CA ILE A 24 -7.17 -8.40 14.49
C ILE A 24 -7.62 -9.09 13.22
N GLN A 25 -8.21 -10.28 13.34
CA GLN A 25 -8.80 -10.97 12.20
C GLN A 25 -9.89 -10.11 11.54
N ARG A 26 -10.79 -9.49 12.32
CA ARG A 26 -11.84 -8.61 11.80
C ARG A 26 -11.29 -7.35 11.12
N VAL A 27 -10.16 -6.83 11.59
CA VAL A 27 -9.50 -5.67 10.96
C VAL A 27 -9.02 -5.99 9.55
N VAL A 28 -8.42 -7.16 9.34
CA VAL A 28 -7.84 -7.55 8.04
C VAL A 28 -8.80 -8.29 7.10
N TYR A 29 -9.87 -8.86 7.65
CA TYR A 29 -10.82 -9.71 6.93
C TYR A 29 -11.42 -9.07 5.65
N PRO A 30 -11.87 -7.80 5.63
CA PRO A 30 -12.55 -7.23 4.47
C PRO A 30 -11.69 -7.31 3.20
N PHE A 31 -10.43 -6.86 3.31
CA PHE A 31 -9.48 -6.89 2.20
C PHE A 31 -9.04 -8.31 1.88
N ASN A 32 -8.75 -9.13 2.88
CA ASN A 32 -8.32 -10.51 2.64
C ASN A 32 -9.41 -11.36 1.96
N ALA A 33 -10.70 -11.12 2.24
CA ALA A 33 -11.81 -11.81 1.60
C ALA A 33 -11.86 -11.49 0.10
N VAL A 34 -11.85 -10.20 -0.27
CA VAL A 34 -11.87 -9.78 -1.68
C VAL A 34 -10.60 -10.22 -2.41
N LEU A 35 -9.43 -10.06 -1.80
CA LEU A 35 -8.17 -10.55 -2.36
C LEU A 35 -8.16 -12.08 -2.51
N THR A 36 -8.87 -12.83 -1.66
CA THR A 36 -8.99 -14.30 -1.79
C THR A 36 -9.86 -14.68 -2.98
N LEU A 37 -10.97 -13.97 -3.18
CA LEU A 37 -11.90 -14.19 -4.29
C LEU A 37 -11.20 -14.07 -5.66
N VAL A 38 -10.26 -13.14 -5.76
CA VAL A 38 -9.48 -12.84 -6.97
C VAL A 38 -8.10 -13.51 -6.99
N PHE A 39 -7.87 -14.50 -6.13
CA PHE A 39 -6.62 -15.28 -6.02
C PHE A 39 -5.36 -14.49 -5.57
N CYS A 40 -5.48 -13.23 -5.18
CA CYS A 40 -4.36 -12.36 -4.75
C CYS A 40 -4.17 -12.24 -3.22
N SER A 41 -4.87 -13.01 -2.39
CA SER A 41 -4.76 -12.90 -0.93
C SER A 41 -3.37 -13.21 -0.40
N LYS A 42 -2.84 -12.33 0.46
CA LYS A 42 -1.45 -12.33 0.97
C LYS A 42 -1.10 -13.49 1.90
N TYR A 43 -2.09 -14.03 2.61
CA TYR A 43 -1.93 -15.11 3.58
C TYR A 43 -3.22 -15.94 3.69
N SER A 44 -3.18 -17.08 4.38
CA SER A 44 -4.39 -17.88 4.64
C SER A 44 -4.86 -17.65 6.08
N ILE A 45 -6.17 -17.47 6.28
CA ILE A 45 -6.77 -17.45 7.61
C ILE A 45 -7.64 -18.71 7.72
N HIS A 46 -7.24 -19.66 8.56
CA HIS A 46 -7.99 -20.89 8.77
C HIS A 46 -7.98 -21.27 10.25
N ASN A 47 -9.16 -21.53 10.84
CA ASN A 47 -9.32 -21.88 12.26
C ASN A 47 -8.59 -20.91 13.21
N ASN A 48 -8.77 -19.60 12.99
CA ASN A 48 -8.09 -18.53 13.71
C ASN A 48 -6.56 -18.52 13.59
N ASN A 49 -5.93 -19.34 12.74
CA ASN A 49 -4.50 -19.30 12.50
C ASN A 49 -4.20 -18.60 11.16
N ILE A 50 -3.21 -17.69 11.15
CA ILE A 50 -2.64 -17.14 9.92
C ILE A 50 -1.39 -17.93 9.60
N SER A 51 -1.39 -18.49 8.41
CA SER A 51 -0.26 -19.20 7.84
C SER A 51 0.10 -18.61 6.47
N PRO A 52 1.37 -18.69 6.07
CA PRO A 52 1.73 -18.45 4.69
C PRO A 52 0.96 -19.45 3.82
N ARG A 53 0.50 -19.00 2.65
CA ARG A 53 -0.23 -19.88 1.72
C ARG A 53 0.69 -21.04 1.32
N GLY A 54 0.20 -22.27 1.41
CA GLY A 54 0.93 -23.48 1.01
C GLY A 54 1.08 -23.62 -0.50
N SER A 55 1.92 -24.58 -0.93
CA SER A 55 2.23 -24.85 -2.34
C SER A 55 1.01 -25.10 -3.23
N LYS A 56 -0.03 -25.76 -2.71
CA LYS A 56 -1.29 -26.00 -3.45
C LYS A 56 -1.95 -24.70 -3.92
N TYR A 57 -1.88 -23.65 -3.11
CA TYR A 57 -2.44 -22.36 -3.50
C TYR A 57 -1.59 -21.66 -4.56
N CYS A 58 -0.28 -21.91 -4.60
CA CYS A 58 0.57 -21.41 -5.68
C CYS A 58 0.07 -21.90 -7.05
N ILE A 59 -0.36 -23.16 -7.16
CA ILE A 59 -0.93 -23.72 -8.40
C ILE A 59 -2.18 -22.94 -8.83
N VAL A 60 -3.12 -22.73 -7.90
CA VAL A 60 -4.35 -21.96 -8.17
C VAL A 60 -4.02 -20.53 -8.61
N ARG A 61 -3.03 -19.88 -7.97
CA ARG A 61 -2.56 -18.56 -8.38
C ARG A 61 -1.93 -18.55 -9.76
N PHE A 62 -1.10 -19.54 -10.10
CA PHE A 62 -0.51 -19.65 -11.44
C PHE A 62 -1.59 -19.77 -12.50
N LEU A 63 -2.63 -20.57 -12.25
CA LEU A 63 -3.80 -20.64 -13.12
C LEU A 63 -4.51 -19.28 -13.25
N GLY A 64 -4.63 -18.54 -12.15
CA GLY A 64 -5.13 -17.16 -12.15
C GLY A 64 -4.31 -16.22 -13.03
N ILE A 65 -2.98 -16.31 -12.99
CA ILE A 65 -2.10 -15.52 -13.87
C ILE A 65 -2.32 -15.90 -15.33
N PHE A 66 -2.34 -17.19 -15.67
CA PHE A 66 -2.58 -17.62 -17.05
C PHE A 66 -3.93 -17.13 -17.56
N PHE A 67 -4.95 -17.15 -16.69
CA PHE A 67 -6.26 -16.59 -17.01
C PHE A 67 -6.17 -15.08 -17.28
N VAL A 68 -5.53 -14.30 -16.41
CA VAL A 68 -5.35 -12.84 -16.60
C VAL A 68 -4.54 -12.55 -17.87
N ILE A 69 -3.49 -13.31 -18.17
CA ILE A 69 -2.71 -13.20 -19.41
C ILE A 69 -3.61 -13.44 -20.62
N ALA A 70 -4.33 -14.57 -20.65
CA ALA A 70 -5.18 -14.94 -21.78
C ALA A 70 -6.26 -13.88 -22.04
N VAL A 71 -6.90 -13.41 -20.97
CA VAL A 71 -7.93 -12.36 -21.04
C VAL A 71 -7.34 -11.02 -21.49
N THR A 72 -6.15 -10.66 -21.03
CA THR A 72 -5.46 -9.42 -21.45
C THR A 72 -5.06 -9.48 -22.92
N VAL A 73 -4.48 -10.60 -23.38
CA VAL A 73 -4.11 -10.82 -24.78
C VAL A 73 -5.35 -10.80 -25.66
N PHE A 74 -6.44 -11.45 -25.25
CA PHE A 74 -7.70 -11.43 -25.97
C PHE A 74 -8.28 -10.01 -26.05
N ARG A 75 -8.23 -9.22 -24.96
CA ARG A 75 -8.65 -7.81 -24.97
C ARG A 75 -7.80 -6.96 -25.91
N MET A 76 -6.47 -7.12 -25.88
CA MET A 76 -5.57 -6.44 -26.81
C MET A 76 -5.90 -6.80 -28.26
N TYR A 77 -6.09 -8.09 -28.56
CA TYR A 77 -6.42 -8.59 -29.90
C TYR A 77 -7.76 -8.06 -30.42
N THR A 78 -8.82 -8.11 -29.60
CA THR A 78 -10.15 -7.61 -29.97
C THR A 78 -10.14 -6.10 -30.19
N THR A 79 -9.46 -5.36 -29.31
CA THR A 79 -9.32 -3.91 -29.46
C THR A 79 -8.51 -3.56 -30.71
N MET A 80 -7.43 -4.30 -30.98
CA MET A 80 -6.60 -4.13 -32.18
C MET A 80 -7.38 -4.39 -33.47
N THR A 81 -8.15 -5.48 -33.50
CA THR A 81 -9.00 -5.83 -34.66
C THR A 81 -10.06 -4.76 -34.92
N ASN A 82 -10.72 -4.28 -33.86
CA ASN A 82 -11.71 -3.21 -33.97
C ASN A 82 -11.10 -1.89 -34.48
N MET A 83 -9.87 -1.56 -34.06
CA MET A 83 -9.16 -0.38 -34.58
C MET A 83 -8.81 -0.51 -36.07
N ILE A 84 -8.39 -1.70 -36.52
CA ILE A 84 -8.10 -1.98 -37.93
C ILE A 84 -9.37 -1.84 -38.77
N LEU A 85 -10.48 -2.44 -38.33
CA LEU A 85 -11.78 -2.35 -39.02
C LEU A 85 -12.30 -0.91 -39.08
N ALA A 86 -12.08 -0.12 -38.03
CA ALA A 86 -12.47 1.28 -37.99
C ALA A 86 -11.50 2.23 -38.73
N GLN A 87 -10.42 1.70 -39.35
CA GLN A 87 -9.34 2.48 -39.98
C GLN A 87 -8.68 3.51 -39.04
N ARG A 88 -8.72 3.28 -37.71
CA ARG A 88 -8.18 4.20 -36.69
C ARG A 88 -6.75 3.88 -36.26
N PHE A 89 -6.05 2.99 -36.97
CA PHE A 89 -4.73 2.52 -36.57
C PHE A 89 -3.65 3.62 -36.56
N GLN A 90 -3.87 4.70 -37.33
CA GLN A 90 -2.97 5.86 -37.35
C GLN A 90 -3.13 6.78 -36.14
N ASP A 91 -4.14 6.58 -35.28
CA ASP A 91 -4.31 7.36 -34.06
C ASP A 91 -3.49 6.73 -32.89
N PRO A 92 -2.34 7.32 -32.52
CA PRO A 92 -1.47 6.84 -31.44
C PRO A 92 -2.19 6.76 -30.09
N THR A 93 -3.21 7.59 -29.90
CA THR A 93 -4.11 7.54 -28.75
C THR A 93 -4.81 6.19 -28.63
N SER A 94 -5.30 5.68 -29.75
CA SER A 94 -5.98 4.40 -29.85
C SER A 94 -5.02 3.25 -29.57
N VAL A 95 -3.80 3.32 -30.12
CA VAL A 95 -2.72 2.35 -29.86
C VAL A 95 -2.35 2.30 -28.37
N PHE A 96 -2.25 3.45 -27.70
CA PHE A 96 -1.95 3.47 -26.29
C PHE A 96 -3.07 2.86 -25.43
N LEU A 97 -4.32 3.27 -25.65
CA LEU A 97 -5.46 2.77 -24.88
C LEU A 97 -5.68 1.27 -25.05
N SER A 98 -5.32 0.73 -26.22
CA SER A 98 -5.51 -0.68 -26.56
C SER A 98 -4.35 -1.58 -26.14
N ILE A 99 -3.11 -1.09 -26.14
CA ILE A 99 -1.90 -1.87 -25.85
C ILE A 99 -1.26 -1.45 -24.54
N CYS A 100 -0.93 -0.17 -24.39
CA CYS A 100 -0.15 0.30 -23.24
C CYS A 100 -0.95 0.23 -21.94
N LEU A 101 -2.22 0.63 -21.93
CA LEU A 101 -3.03 0.62 -20.70
C LEU A 101 -3.29 -0.81 -20.19
N PRO A 102 -3.75 -1.78 -21.01
CA PRO A 102 -3.85 -3.17 -20.57
C PRO A 102 -2.49 -3.77 -20.20
N GLY A 103 -1.41 -3.37 -20.90
CA GLY A 103 -0.04 -3.79 -20.57
C GLY A 103 0.42 -3.29 -19.20
N LEU A 104 0.14 -2.03 -18.87
CA LEU A 104 0.44 -1.45 -17.56
C LEU A 104 -0.32 -2.20 -16.45
N ASN A 105 -1.62 -2.39 -16.64
CA ASN A 105 -2.46 -3.12 -15.69
C ASN A 105 -1.98 -4.57 -15.48
N PHE A 106 -1.57 -5.24 -16.56
CA PHE A 106 -0.97 -6.56 -16.49
C PHE A 106 0.36 -6.57 -15.72
N ALA A 107 1.23 -5.59 -15.99
CA ALA A 107 2.48 -5.42 -15.25
C ALA A 107 2.24 -5.20 -13.76
N GLY A 108 1.22 -4.42 -13.40
CA GLY A 108 0.82 -4.24 -12.01
C GLY A 108 0.35 -5.53 -11.35
N TYR A 109 -0.47 -6.32 -12.05
CA TYR A 109 -0.93 -7.61 -11.54
C TYR A 109 0.25 -8.57 -11.31
N LEU A 110 1.20 -8.63 -12.25
CA LEU A 110 2.42 -9.41 -12.09
C LEU A 110 3.26 -8.94 -10.89
N ILE A 111 3.41 -7.63 -10.70
CA ILE A 111 4.14 -7.07 -9.56
C ILE A 111 3.47 -7.47 -8.25
N THR A 112 2.15 -7.29 -8.13
CA THR A 112 1.40 -7.72 -6.93
C THR A 112 1.59 -9.22 -6.67
N PHE A 113 1.56 -10.04 -7.71
CA PHE A 113 1.83 -11.47 -7.58
C PHE A 113 3.24 -11.77 -7.08
N ILE A 114 4.27 -11.17 -7.68
CA ILE A 114 5.67 -11.35 -7.29
C ILE A 114 5.86 -10.91 -5.84
N VAL A 115 5.37 -9.73 -5.46
CA VAL A 115 5.44 -9.21 -4.09
C VAL A 115 4.77 -10.16 -3.11
N ASN A 116 3.60 -10.71 -3.45
CA ASN A 116 2.86 -11.63 -2.60
C ASN A 116 3.55 -12.99 -2.43
N ILE A 117 4.37 -13.43 -3.39
CA ILE A 117 5.21 -14.62 -3.25
C ILE A 117 6.46 -14.32 -2.44
N VAL A 118 7.24 -13.32 -2.88
CA VAL A 118 8.53 -12.96 -2.28
C VAL A 118 8.36 -12.58 -0.81
N HIS A 119 7.32 -11.80 -0.49
CA HIS A 119 7.06 -11.31 0.85
C HIS A 119 5.94 -12.09 1.57
N GLY A 120 5.60 -13.31 1.13
CA GLY A 120 4.53 -14.10 1.74
C GLY A 120 4.76 -14.35 3.25
N HIS A 121 6.00 -14.62 3.66
CA HIS A 121 6.35 -14.81 5.06
C HIS A 121 6.31 -13.49 5.85
N ASN A 122 6.83 -12.40 5.26
CA ASN A 122 6.82 -11.07 5.86
C ASN A 122 5.40 -10.56 6.11
N ASN A 123 4.46 -10.82 5.19
CA ASN A 123 3.05 -10.49 5.38
C ASN A 123 2.45 -11.18 6.62
N VAL A 124 2.76 -12.46 6.85
CA VAL A 124 2.30 -13.19 8.04
C VAL A 124 2.96 -12.67 9.31
N LEU A 125 4.28 -12.47 9.26
CA LEU A 125 5.06 -11.91 10.37
C LEU A 125 4.51 -10.54 10.78
N PHE A 126 4.19 -9.69 9.81
CA PHE A 126 3.61 -8.37 10.03
C PHE A 126 2.31 -8.43 10.85
N ILE A 127 1.37 -9.29 10.46
CA ILE A 127 0.11 -9.43 11.21
C ILE A 127 0.34 -10.01 12.62
N LYS A 128 1.29 -10.94 12.78
CA LYS A 128 1.66 -11.48 14.09
C LYS A 128 2.25 -10.41 15.01
N ILE A 129 3.10 -9.52 14.48
CA ILE A 129 3.65 -8.40 15.25
C ILE A 129 2.53 -7.44 15.65
N ILE A 130 1.62 -7.09 14.73
CA ILE A 130 0.43 -6.26 15.03
C ILE A 130 -0.41 -6.89 16.14
N GLN A 131 -0.63 -8.20 16.11
CA GLN A 131 -1.35 -8.90 17.16
C GLN A 131 -0.65 -8.77 18.52
N ASN A 132 0.68 -8.88 18.55
CA ASN A 132 1.44 -8.71 19.79
C ASN A 132 1.32 -7.27 20.32
N VAL A 133 1.34 -6.27 19.43
CA VAL A 133 1.10 -4.87 19.81
C VAL A 133 -0.31 -4.69 20.37
N ASN A 134 -1.34 -5.26 19.74
CA ASN A 134 -2.73 -5.16 20.19
C ASN A 134 -2.97 -5.72 21.59
N LYS A 135 -2.32 -6.84 21.93
CA LYS A 135 -2.40 -7.46 23.27
C LYS A 135 -1.95 -6.51 24.38
N ASN A 136 -1.02 -5.59 24.08
CA ASN A 136 -0.47 -4.63 25.04
C ASN A 136 -1.14 -3.25 24.93
N ILE A 137 -1.63 -2.90 23.74
CA ILE A 137 -2.24 -1.60 23.43
C ILE A 137 -3.55 -1.83 22.69
N THR A 138 -4.62 -1.96 23.47
CA THR A 138 -5.99 -1.89 22.97
C THR A 138 -6.39 -0.42 22.81
N PHE A 139 -6.91 -0.06 21.64
CA PHE A 139 -7.49 1.27 21.40
C PHE A 139 -9.00 1.16 21.24
N ARG A 140 -9.75 2.15 21.77
CA ARG A 140 -11.21 2.08 21.89
C ARG A 140 -11.93 2.01 20.53
N ASP A 141 -11.32 2.59 19.50
CA ASP A 141 -11.95 2.78 18.18
C ASP A 141 -11.73 1.64 17.18
N ILE A 142 -11.44 0.41 17.63
CA ILE A 142 -11.17 -0.72 16.71
C ILE A 142 -12.38 -1.08 15.85
N ASN A 143 -13.59 -1.03 16.41
CA ASN A 143 -14.83 -1.28 15.66
C ASN A 143 -15.08 -0.21 14.59
N SER A 144 -14.84 1.06 14.92
CA SER A 144 -14.89 2.16 13.96
C SER A 144 -13.87 1.94 12.85
N PHE A 145 -12.65 1.51 13.19
CA PHE A 145 -11.62 1.19 12.20
C PHE A 145 -12.04 0.07 11.23
N ILE A 146 -12.68 -1.00 11.74
CA ILE A 146 -13.21 -2.09 10.91
C ILE A 146 -14.31 -1.58 9.95
N LEU A 147 -15.22 -0.74 10.43
CA LEU A 147 -16.26 -0.13 9.60
C LEU A 147 -15.63 0.72 8.47
N TRP A 148 -14.66 1.56 8.81
CA TRP A 148 -13.94 2.38 7.83
C TRP A 148 -13.16 1.55 6.79
N ASN A 149 -12.70 0.35 7.14
CA ASN A 149 -12.08 -0.57 6.19
C ASN A 149 -13.09 -1.05 5.13
N TRP A 150 -14.29 -1.46 5.55
CA TRP A 150 -15.38 -1.81 4.63
C TRP A 150 -15.80 -0.64 3.75
N ILE A 151 -15.94 0.56 4.33
CA ILE A 151 -16.28 1.76 3.58
C ILE A 151 -15.20 2.03 2.52
N SER A 152 -13.91 2.03 2.88
CA SER A 152 -12.84 2.26 1.89
C SER A 152 -12.82 1.21 0.78
N LEU A 153 -13.07 -0.05 1.12
CA LEU A 153 -13.12 -1.15 0.15
C LEU A 153 -14.29 -0.96 -0.83
N GLY A 154 -15.49 -0.62 -0.31
CA GLY A 154 -16.64 -0.31 -1.14
C GLY A 154 -16.39 0.92 -2.02
N THR A 155 -15.82 1.99 -1.46
CA THR A 155 -15.50 3.22 -2.21
C THR A 155 -14.55 2.95 -3.37
N ILE A 156 -13.48 2.17 -3.18
CA ILE A 156 -12.55 1.90 -4.31
C ILE A 156 -13.21 1.05 -5.39
N ILE A 157 -13.96 0.01 -5.01
CA ILE A 157 -14.70 -0.81 -5.98
C ILE A 157 -15.69 0.06 -6.78
N CYS A 158 -16.42 0.97 -6.11
CA CYS A 158 -17.34 1.89 -6.78
C CYS A 158 -16.62 2.85 -7.74
N ILE A 159 -15.46 3.39 -7.35
CA ILE A 159 -14.66 4.28 -8.22
C ILE A 159 -14.21 3.52 -9.47
N ASP A 160 -13.71 2.30 -9.32
CA ASP A 160 -13.21 1.50 -10.44
C ASP A 160 -14.32 1.09 -11.41
N ILE A 161 -15.46 0.65 -10.87
CA ILE A 161 -16.65 0.34 -11.67
C ILE A 161 -17.14 1.60 -12.42
N SER A 162 -17.19 2.75 -11.75
CA SER A 162 -17.60 4.01 -12.37
C SER A 162 -16.64 4.41 -13.50
N PHE A 163 -15.33 4.26 -13.28
CA PHE A 163 -14.31 4.54 -14.28
C PHE A 163 -14.44 3.60 -15.49
N TYR A 164 -14.68 2.31 -15.25
CA TYR A 164 -14.93 1.33 -16.31
C TYR A 164 -16.18 1.66 -17.13
N ILE A 165 -17.30 1.98 -16.47
CA ILE A 165 -18.55 2.34 -17.16
C ILE A 165 -18.32 3.59 -18.02
N LEU A 166 -17.66 4.61 -17.47
CA LEU A 166 -17.34 5.83 -18.20
C LEU A 166 -16.46 5.54 -19.44
N LEU A 167 -15.41 4.74 -19.28
CA LEU A 167 -14.52 4.35 -20.38
C LEU A 167 -15.28 3.52 -21.45
N SER A 168 -16.15 2.62 -21.03
CA SER A 168 -16.92 1.77 -21.93
C SER A 168 -17.97 2.54 -22.73
N LEU A 169 -18.62 3.52 -22.10
CA LEU A 169 -19.53 4.45 -22.77
C LEU A 169 -18.76 5.31 -23.78
N LEU A 170 -17.57 5.80 -23.43
CA LEU A 170 -16.72 6.58 -24.33
C LEU A 170 -16.32 5.80 -25.58
N LEU A 171 -15.98 4.51 -25.41
CA LEU A 171 -15.57 3.64 -26.51
C LEU A 171 -16.76 3.03 -27.27
N ASN A 172 -18.00 3.29 -26.85
CA ASN A 172 -19.22 2.62 -27.33
C ASN A 172 -19.08 1.08 -27.34
N TYR A 173 -18.35 0.53 -26.36
CA TYR A 173 -18.00 -0.89 -26.32
C TYR A 173 -18.11 -1.43 -24.90
N LEU A 174 -19.31 -1.90 -24.55
CA LEU A 174 -19.59 -2.63 -23.32
C LEU A 174 -19.43 -4.13 -23.59
N SER A 175 -18.36 -4.72 -23.07
CA SER A 175 -18.12 -6.17 -23.17
C SER A 175 -18.00 -6.77 -21.78
N ALA A 176 -18.72 -7.87 -21.53
CA ALA A 176 -18.63 -8.59 -20.25
C ALA A 176 -17.19 -9.03 -19.93
N ILE A 177 -16.42 -9.40 -20.97
CA ILE A 177 -15.01 -9.79 -20.82
C ILE A 177 -14.19 -8.61 -20.30
N ASN A 178 -14.42 -7.40 -20.83
CA ASN A 178 -13.72 -6.19 -20.35
C ASN A 178 -14.06 -5.90 -18.88
N GLY A 179 -15.33 -6.04 -18.50
CA GLY A 179 -15.75 -5.91 -17.10
C GLY A 179 -15.02 -6.88 -16.18
N ILE A 180 -14.87 -8.15 -16.60
CA ILE A 180 -14.07 -9.13 -15.86
C ILE A 180 -12.60 -8.71 -15.76
N CYS A 181 -11.99 -8.21 -16.85
CA CYS A 181 -10.61 -7.70 -16.82
C CYS A 181 -10.45 -6.60 -15.76
N GLU A 182 -11.36 -5.63 -15.74
CA GLU A 182 -11.28 -4.50 -14.82
C GLU A 182 -11.40 -4.94 -13.37
N ILE A 183 -12.22 -5.95 -13.06
CA ILE A 183 -12.27 -6.54 -11.71
C ILE A 183 -10.90 -7.08 -11.29
N PHE A 184 -10.16 -7.71 -12.21
CA PHE A 184 -8.80 -8.18 -11.93
C PHE A 184 -7.79 -7.03 -11.81
N PHE A 185 -7.99 -5.92 -12.50
CA PHE A 185 -7.09 -4.76 -12.43
C PHE A 185 -7.32 -3.91 -11.17
N SER A 186 -8.57 -3.81 -10.71
CA SER A 186 -8.94 -3.22 -9.41
C SER A 186 -8.22 -3.83 -8.21
N ILE A 187 -7.67 -5.05 -8.35
CA ILE A 187 -6.94 -5.72 -7.28
C ILE A 187 -5.75 -4.89 -6.80
N ILE A 188 -5.05 -4.23 -7.72
CA ILE A 188 -3.87 -3.42 -7.37
C ILE A 188 -4.28 -2.24 -6.51
N ASP A 189 -5.37 -1.58 -6.86
CA ASP A 189 -5.91 -0.44 -6.11
C ASP A 189 -6.43 -0.90 -4.74
N ILE A 190 -7.12 -2.04 -4.68
CA ILE A 190 -7.55 -2.66 -3.42
C ILE A 190 -6.35 -3.00 -2.53
N ASP A 191 -5.28 -3.56 -3.09
CA ASP A 191 -4.07 -3.91 -2.33
C ASP A 191 -3.31 -2.66 -1.83
N PHE A 192 -3.35 -1.57 -2.60
CA PHE A 192 -2.78 -0.29 -2.20
C PHE A 192 -3.59 0.36 -1.08
N VAL A 193 -4.92 0.38 -1.18
CA VAL A 193 -5.81 0.85 -0.11
C VAL A 193 -5.63 0.01 1.15
N TYR A 194 -5.49 -1.31 1.03
CA TYR A 194 -5.16 -2.19 2.16
C TYR A 194 -3.86 -1.76 2.84
N THR A 195 -2.82 -1.50 2.05
CA THR A 195 -1.51 -1.01 2.53
C THR A 195 -1.64 0.32 3.27
N ILE A 196 -2.40 1.28 2.73
CA ILE A 196 -2.72 2.55 3.40
C ILE A 196 -3.40 2.32 4.76
N ARG A 197 -4.39 1.42 4.81
CA ARG A 197 -5.10 1.11 6.07
C ARG A 197 -4.18 0.48 7.10
N LEU A 198 -3.28 -0.41 6.72
CA LEU A 198 -2.29 -0.98 7.63
C LEU A 198 -1.34 0.08 8.20
N GLN A 199 -0.89 1.04 7.39
CA GLN A 199 -0.06 2.14 7.88
C GLN A 199 -0.79 3.04 8.88
N LEU A 200 -2.07 3.33 8.60
CA LEU A 200 -2.92 4.08 9.52
C LEU A 200 -3.12 3.33 10.85
N LEU A 201 -3.24 2.01 10.81
CA LEU A 201 -3.33 1.18 12.02
C LEU A 201 -2.07 1.28 12.89
N LEU A 202 -0.88 1.17 12.30
CA LEU A 202 0.40 1.36 13.01
C LEU A 202 0.49 2.76 13.64
N THR A 203 0.06 3.79 12.91
CA THR A 203 0.04 5.17 13.41
C THR A 203 -0.87 5.31 14.63
N LYS A 204 -2.03 4.65 14.64
CA LYS A 204 -2.94 4.64 15.79
C LYS A 204 -2.32 3.93 17.00
N TYR A 205 -1.69 2.77 16.81
CA TYR A 205 -1.01 2.07 17.90
C TYR A 205 0.10 2.93 18.52
N LEU A 206 0.89 3.60 17.69
CA LEU A 206 1.96 4.47 18.17
C LEU A 206 1.41 5.67 18.97
N LYS A 207 0.30 6.27 18.51
CA LYS A 207 -0.39 7.34 19.25
C LYS A 207 -0.86 6.87 20.63
N GLU A 208 -1.54 5.74 20.67
CA GLU A 208 -2.07 5.18 21.92
C GLU A 208 -0.95 4.77 22.88
N TRP A 209 0.19 4.31 22.35
CA TRP A 209 1.39 4.08 23.15
C TRP A 209 1.89 5.37 23.83
N ILE A 210 1.96 6.48 23.08
CA ILE A 210 2.37 7.79 23.60
C ILE A 210 1.39 8.25 24.69
N ASP A 211 0.09 8.17 24.44
CA ASP A 211 -0.96 8.59 25.38
C ASP A 211 -0.92 7.77 26.67
N LYS A 212 -0.68 6.45 26.58
CA LYS A 212 -0.45 5.59 27.75
C LYS A 212 0.80 5.98 28.53
N ILE A 213 1.89 6.35 27.87
CA ILE A 213 3.07 6.83 28.59
C ILE A 213 2.77 8.13 29.31
N ARG A 214 2.15 9.10 28.63
CA ARG A 214 1.83 10.42 29.20
C ARG A 214 0.91 10.35 30.44
N SER A 215 -0.02 9.41 30.49
CA SER A 215 -1.02 9.28 31.56
C SER A 215 -0.55 8.51 32.80
N VAL A 216 0.68 7.99 32.81
CA VAL A 216 1.19 7.20 33.95
C VAL A 216 1.83 8.12 34.99
N ASP A 217 1.15 8.31 36.12
CA ASP A 217 1.65 9.13 37.24
C ASP A 217 2.40 8.30 38.30
N VAL A 218 1.88 7.14 38.73
CA VAL A 218 2.54 6.21 39.68
C VAL A 218 2.12 4.77 39.38
N VAL A 219 3.07 3.86 39.16
CA VAL A 219 2.81 2.42 38.89
C VAL A 219 3.30 1.58 40.05
N VAL A 220 2.47 0.66 40.53
CA VAL A 220 2.78 -0.25 41.65
C VAL A 220 3.93 -1.22 41.32
N ASP A 221 4.12 -1.54 40.04
CA ASP A 221 5.22 -2.37 39.51
C ASP A 221 5.86 -1.67 38.29
N GLU A 222 6.76 -0.70 38.56
CA GLU A 222 7.38 0.13 37.52
C GLU A 222 8.21 -0.68 36.52
N ASP A 223 8.98 -1.68 36.98
CA ASP A 223 9.98 -2.36 36.14
C ASP A 223 9.34 -3.26 35.08
N SER A 224 8.36 -4.09 35.48
CA SER A 224 7.59 -4.93 34.57
C SER A 224 6.82 -4.08 33.55
N TYR A 225 6.25 -2.97 34.01
CA TYR A 225 5.49 -2.06 33.15
C TYR A 225 6.36 -1.41 32.05
N TYR A 226 7.49 -0.81 32.42
CA TYR A 226 8.37 -0.13 31.45
C TYR A 226 9.04 -1.12 30.49
N THR A 227 9.38 -2.33 30.96
CA THR A 227 9.90 -3.40 30.11
C THR A 227 8.88 -3.78 29.03
N LYS A 228 7.62 -4.02 29.44
CA LYS A 228 6.54 -4.35 28.51
C LYS A 228 6.22 -3.21 27.53
N MET A 229 6.25 -1.96 28.00
CA MET A 229 6.04 -0.80 27.12
C MET A 229 7.17 -0.63 26.11
N PHE A 230 8.41 -0.86 26.50
CA PHE A 230 9.55 -0.78 25.60
C PHE A 230 9.51 -1.89 24.55
N GLU A 231 9.19 -3.11 24.95
CA GLU A 231 9.01 -4.23 24.01
C GLU A 231 7.89 -3.95 23.01
N THR A 232 6.78 -3.39 23.48
CA THR A 232 5.68 -3.01 22.59
C THR A 232 6.09 -1.95 21.58
N TYR A 233 6.89 -0.97 22.01
CA TYR A 233 7.45 0.05 21.13
C TYR A 233 8.33 -0.54 20.04
N LYS A 234 9.28 -1.41 20.42
CA LYS A 234 10.14 -2.14 19.47
C LYS A 234 9.31 -2.93 18.47
N ASN A 235 8.22 -3.55 18.92
CA ASN A 235 7.31 -4.27 18.03
C ASN A 235 6.58 -3.35 17.05
N ILE A 236 6.18 -2.14 17.45
CA ILE A 236 5.59 -1.15 16.52
C ILE A 236 6.62 -0.75 15.44
N LEU A 237 7.85 -0.40 15.83
CA LEU A 237 8.89 -0.03 14.87
C LEU A 237 9.26 -1.19 13.95
N ARG A 238 9.39 -2.40 14.51
CA ARG A 238 9.64 -3.62 13.72
C ARG A 238 8.51 -3.93 12.75
N ALA A 239 7.25 -3.73 13.15
CA ALA A 239 6.12 -3.88 12.25
C ALA A 239 6.21 -2.89 11.08
N TYR A 240 6.59 -1.64 11.36
CA TYR A 240 6.82 -0.64 10.33
C TYR A 240 7.97 -1.02 9.39
N ASP A 241 9.06 -1.61 9.89
CA ASP A 241 10.14 -2.10 9.04
C ASP A 241 9.67 -3.19 8.07
N VAL A 242 8.93 -4.19 8.56
CA VAL A 242 8.33 -5.23 7.71
C VAL A 242 7.33 -4.63 6.72
N PHE A 243 6.54 -3.64 7.16
CA PHE A 243 5.61 -2.91 6.31
C PHE A 243 6.32 -2.20 5.15
N LYS A 244 7.44 -1.50 5.42
CA LYS A 244 8.23 -0.82 4.39
C LYS A 244 8.67 -1.79 3.31
N GLU A 245 9.23 -2.94 3.70
CA GLU A 245 9.70 -3.96 2.77
C GLU A 245 8.58 -4.47 1.85
N VAL A 246 7.40 -4.73 2.42
CA VAL A 246 6.24 -5.26 1.66
C VAL A 246 5.64 -4.20 0.73
N SER A 247 5.58 -2.94 1.17
CA SER A 247 4.85 -1.88 0.46
C SER A 247 5.68 -1.12 -0.58
N GLN A 248 7.01 -1.11 -0.44
CA GLN A 248 7.90 -0.33 -1.30
C GLN A 248 7.72 -0.62 -2.80
N CYS A 249 7.61 -1.90 -3.19
CA CYS A 249 7.47 -2.27 -4.59
C CYS A 249 6.13 -1.79 -5.17
N LEU A 250 5.05 -1.88 -4.40
CA LEU A 250 3.74 -1.41 -4.80
C LEU A 250 3.72 0.11 -4.96
N VAL A 251 4.31 0.86 -4.02
CA VAL A 251 4.44 2.31 -4.12
C VAL A 251 5.20 2.70 -5.39
N SER A 252 6.34 2.06 -5.66
CA SER A 252 7.12 2.31 -6.88
C SER A 252 6.32 2.05 -8.17
N TYR A 253 5.45 1.04 -8.18
CA TYR A 253 4.57 0.79 -9.32
C TYR A 253 3.62 1.96 -9.60
N PHE A 254 2.97 2.53 -8.58
CA PHE A 254 2.10 3.69 -8.74
C PHE A 254 2.85 4.92 -9.28
N PHE A 255 4.10 5.12 -8.85
CA PHE A 255 4.97 6.16 -9.42
C PHE A 255 5.24 5.96 -10.91
N MET A 256 5.62 4.75 -11.31
CA MET A 256 5.86 4.43 -12.71
C MET A 256 4.58 4.58 -13.54
N GLY A 257 3.43 4.14 -13.02
CA GLY A 257 2.14 4.29 -13.67
C GLY A 257 1.77 5.75 -13.90
N LEU A 258 1.99 6.62 -12.91
CA LEU A 258 1.75 8.05 -13.06
C LEU A 258 2.64 8.68 -14.13
N PHE A 259 3.93 8.34 -14.14
CA PHE A 259 4.87 8.81 -15.16
C PHE A 259 4.44 8.39 -16.57
N MET A 260 4.01 7.13 -16.75
CA MET A 260 3.51 6.63 -18.03
C MET A 260 2.23 7.33 -18.50
N LEU A 261 1.26 7.58 -17.60
CA LEU A 261 0.05 8.34 -17.94
C LEU A 261 0.34 9.80 -18.28
N MET A 262 1.37 10.36 -17.67
CA MET A 262 1.77 11.74 -17.94
C MET A 262 2.44 11.88 -19.32
N ILE A 263 3.32 10.95 -19.70
CA ILE A 263 3.87 10.87 -21.06
C ILE A 263 2.73 10.75 -22.08
N LEU A 264 1.73 9.90 -21.81
CA LEU A 264 0.56 9.76 -22.66
C LEU A 264 -0.18 11.09 -22.85
N LEU A 265 -0.45 11.79 -21.75
CA LEU A 265 -1.18 13.06 -21.79
C LEU A 265 -0.47 14.04 -22.74
N ILE A 266 0.86 14.11 -22.68
CA ILE A 266 1.66 14.97 -23.57
C ILE A 266 1.54 14.54 -25.03
N ILE A 267 1.70 13.25 -25.32
CA ILE A 267 1.58 12.71 -26.69
C ILE A 267 0.23 13.11 -27.30
N ILE A 268 -0.85 12.99 -26.52
CA ILE A 268 -2.21 13.36 -26.95
C ILE A 268 -2.34 14.86 -27.21
N PHE A 269 -1.78 15.70 -26.34
CA PHE A 269 -1.78 17.15 -26.54
C PHE A 269 -1.02 17.58 -27.79
N LEU A 270 0.07 16.89 -28.15
CA LEU A 270 0.89 17.25 -29.31
C LEU A 270 0.27 16.83 -30.64
N GLN A 271 -0.49 15.74 -30.69
CA GLN A 271 -0.88 15.12 -31.95
C GLN A 271 -2.24 15.55 -32.51
N VAL A 272 -3.12 16.17 -31.71
CA VAL A 272 -4.51 16.37 -32.15
C VAL A 272 -5.02 17.78 -31.83
N PRO A 273 -5.17 18.67 -32.84
CA PRO A 273 -5.79 19.99 -32.63
C PRO A 273 -7.29 19.93 -32.28
N TYR A 274 -7.95 18.78 -32.51
CA TYR A 274 -9.36 18.52 -32.20
C TYR A 274 -9.53 17.20 -31.42
N THR A 275 -8.83 17.06 -30.30
CA THR A 275 -8.88 15.85 -29.47
C THR A 275 -10.29 15.65 -28.89
N ASN A 276 -10.69 14.39 -28.75
CA ASN A 276 -11.93 14.05 -28.05
C ASN A 276 -11.82 14.48 -26.59
N PHE A 277 -12.46 15.61 -26.23
CA PHE A 277 -12.43 16.21 -24.89
C PHE A 277 -12.74 15.21 -23.78
N VAL A 278 -13.62 14.24 -24.06
CA VAL A 278 -13.99 13.20 -23.10
C VAL A 278 -12.81 12.29 -22.77
N LEU A 279 -11.94 11.98 -23.73
CA LEU A 279 -10.75 11.19 -23.45
C LEU A 279 -9.77 11.93 -22.54
N ILE A 280 -9.57 13.23 -22.78
CA ILE A 280 -8.72 14.06 -21.91
C ILE A 280 -9.28 14.00 -20.48
N ILE A 281 -10.60 14.12 -20.32
CA ILE A 281 -11.25 13.98 -19.00
C ILE A 281 -10.94 12.61 -18.36
N VAL A 282 -11.04 11.51 -19.13
CA VAL A 282 -10.76 10.16 -18.60
C VAL A 282 -9.31 10.01 -18.14
N ILE A 283 -8.35 10.51 -18.92
CA ILE A 283 -6.92 10.45 -18.56
C ILE A 283 -6.62 11.33 -17.35
N VAL A 284 -7.16 12.55 -17.31
CA VAL A 284 -7.03 13.45 -16.17
C VAL A 284 -7.66 12.82 -14.92
N ALA A 285 -8.82 12.16 -15.03
CA ALA A 285 -9.45 11.43 -13.93
C ALA A 285 -8.58 10.25 -13.44
N ALA A 286 -7.98 9.48 -14.36
CA ALA A 286 -7.05 8.40 -14.02
C ALA A 286 -5.80 8.93 -13.30
N MET A 287 -5.21 10.03 -13.80
CA MET A 287 -4.09 10.70 -13.14
C MET A 287 -4.47 11.22 -11.76
N ALA A 288 -5.63 11.89 -11.63
CA ALA A 288 -6.12 12.40 -10.35
C ALA A 288 -6.31 11.27 -9.33
N LYS A 289 -6.82 10.10 -9.76
CA LYS A 289 -6.91 8.90 -8.93
C LYS A 289 -5.53 8.43 -8.44
N LEU A 290 -4.55 8.26 -9.34
CA LEU A 290 -3.20 7.81 -8.95
C LEU A 290 -2.49 8.83 -8.04
N VAL A 291 -2.59 10.13 -8.34
CA VAL A 291 -2.04 11.20 -7.50
C VAL A 291 -2.69 11.18 -6.12
N SER A 292 -4.01 11.01 -6.03
CA SER A 292 -4.72 10.92 -4.75
C SER A 292 -4.20 9.76 -3.91
N PHE A 293 -3.97 8.60 -4.52
CA PHE A 293 -3.39 7.45 -3.82
C PHE A 293 -1.99 7.74 -3.29
N VAL A 294 -1.09 8.26 -4.13
CA VAL A 294 0.27 8.61 -3.72
C VAL A 294 0.24 9.65 -2.60
N MET A 295 -0.59 10.69 -2.72
CA MET A 295 -0.75 11.73 -1.71
C MET A 295 -1.25 11.17 -0.36
N ILE A 296 -2.32 10.38 -0.37
CA ILE A 296 -2.87 9.78 0.85
C ILE A 296 -1.84 8.88 1.53
N HIS A 297 -1.13 8.04 0.75
CA HIS A 297 -0.10 7.17 1.29
C HIS A 297 1.08 7.97 1.89
N SER A 298 1.58 8.96 1.17
CA SER A 298 2.62 9.90 1.66
C SER A 298 2.18 10.62 2.93
N GLN A 299 0.94 11.08 3.02
CA GLN A 299 0.41 11.75 4.21
C GLN A 299 0.42 10.84 5.43
N TYR A 300 0.04 9.56 5.29
CA TYR A 300 0.06 8.62 6.42
C TYR A 300 1.46 8.17 6.81
N ASN A 301 2.39 8.06 5.87
CA ASN A 301 3.80 7.84 6.19
C ASN A 301 4.39 9.03 6.95
N GLU A 302 4.11 10.26 6.50
CA GLU A 302 4.55 11.46 7.20
C GLU A 302 3.95 11.55 8.60
N LYS A 303 2.65 11.25 8.73
CA LYS A 303 1.99 11.21 10.03
C LYS A 303 2.67 10.21 10.97
N PHE A 304 3.00 9.01 10.50
CA PHE A 304 3.73 8.04 11.31
C PHE A 304 5.11 8.55 11.73
N ASN A 305 5.86 9.18 10.81
CA ASN A 305 7.16 9.77 11.11
C ASN A 305 7.06 10.86 12.19
N MET A 306 6.07 11.75 12.08
CA MET A 306 5.80 12.77 13.11
C MET A 306 5.47 12.13 14.47
N MET A 307 4.71 11.03 14.50
CA MET A 307 4.44 10.32 15.75
C MET A 307 5.72 9.73 16.36
N VAL A 308 6.69 9.28 15.56
CA VAL A 308 8.01 8.83 16.06
C VAL A 308 8.80 10.00 16.64
N GLU A 309 8.75 11.17 16.01
CA GLU A 309 9.36 12.39 16.56
C GLU A 309 8.69 12.82 17.88
N ASP A 310 7.36 12.71 17.98
CA ASP A 310 6.61 12.98 19.22
C ASP A 310 7.01 12.03 20.36
N VAL A 311 7.38 10.77 20.05
CA VAL A 311 7.97 9.85 21.04
C VAL A 311 9.27 10.43 21.59
N ASN A 312 10.15 10.94 20.74
CA ASN A 312 11.41 11.55 21.17
C ASN A 312 11.17 12.74 22.10
N VAL A 313 10.30 13.66 21.69
CA VAL A 313 9.94 14.84 22.49
C VAL A 313 9.34 14.42 23.84
N THR A 314 8.41 13.46 23.83
CA THR A 314 7.76 12.96 25.06
C THR A 314 8.77 12.32 26.00
N CYS A 315 9.71 11.52 25.50
CA CYS A 315 10.78 10.91 26.30
C CYS A 315 11.72 11.96 26.90
N VAL A 316 12.12 12.97 26.12
CA VAL A 316 12.98 14.06 26.60
C VAL A 316 12.29 14.90 27.67
N LEU A 317 11.03 15.29 27.47
CA LEU A 317 10.26 16.02 28.46
C LEU A 317 10.09 15.22 29.76
N ARG A 318 9.81 13.92 29.65
CA ARG A 318 9.67 13.06 30.82
C ARG A 318 10.97 12.92 31.61
N MET A 319 12.11 12.76 30.93
CA MET A 319 13.43 12.71 31.59
C MET A 319 13.81 14.00 32.33
N LYS A 320 13.30 15.16 31.87
CA LYS A 320 13.52 16.47 32.51
C LYS A 320 12.65 16.70 33.74
N ASN A 321 11.60 15.91 33.96
CA ASN A 321 10.76 16.03 35.14
C ASN A 321 11.58 15.69 36.41
N VAL A 322 11.50 16.55 37.43
CA VAL A 322 12.21 16.39 38.72
C VAL A 322 11.82 15.08 39.41
N ASN A 323 10.58 14.65 39.24
CA ASN A 323 10.03 13.43 39.85
C ASN A 323 10.30 12.17 39.00
N CYS A 324 11.11 12.24 37.95
CA CYS A 324 11.35 11.11 37.06
C CYS A 324 12.26 10.05 37.71
N SER A 325 11.71 8.85 37.92
CA SER A 325 12.43 7.73 38.53
C SER A 325 13.63 7.28 37.68
N LYS A 326 14.62 6.61 38.29
CA LYS A 326 15.79 6.10 37.56
C LYS A 326 15.38 5.13 36.44
N LEU A 327 14.37 4.27 36.70
CA LEU A 327 13.83 3.33 35.72
C LEU A 327 13.16 4.06 34.55
N GLN A 328 12.34 5.08 34.81
CA GLN A 328 11.76 5.93 33.76
C GLN A 328 12.82 6.58 32.87
N LYS A 329 13.90 7.11 33.47
CA LYS A 329 15.01 7.69 32.71
C LYS A 329 15.71 6.66 31.83
N GLN A 330 15.93 5.44 32.35
CA GLN A 330 16.55 4.36 31.58
C GLN A 330 15.64 3.91 30.42
N PHE A 331 14.34 3.74 30.68
CA PHE A 331 13.33 3.45 29.67
C PHE A 331 13.36 4.48 28.54
N CYS A 332 13.27 5.78 28.87
CA CYS A 332 13.29 6.85 27.88
C CYS A 332 14.60 6.87 27.07
N LYS A 333 15.76 6.65 27.71
CA LYS A 333 17.05 6.53 27.00
C LYS A 333 17.06 5.36 26.02
N ASN A 334 16.49 4.22 26.39
CA ASN A 334 16.41 3.05 25.51
C ASN A 334 15.49 3.31 24.31
N VAL A 335 14.35 3.97 24.52
CA VAL A 335 13.46 4.41 23.43
C VAL A 335 14.18 5.35 22.46
N LEU A 336 14.89 6.37 22.98
CA LEU A 336 15.66 7.30 22.14
C LEU A 336 16.73 6.59 21.30
N ARG A 337 17.46 5.64 21.90
CA ARG A 337 18.45 4.82 21.18
C ARG A 337 17.83 3.97 20.09
N GLU A 338 16.66 3.38 20.34
CA GLU A 338 15.94 2.63 19.29
C GLU A 338 15.55 3.57 18.14
N ASN A 339 15.18 4.81 18.43
CA ASN A 339 14.81 5.81 17.42
C ASN A 339 15.97 6.31 16.58
N GLU A 340 17.20 6.26 17.08
CA GLU A 340 18.38 6.51 16.25
C GLU A 340 18.54 5.46 15.14
N THR A 341 17.98 4.26 15.31
CA THR A 341 17.99 3.20 14.28
C THR A 341 16.81 3.28 13.31
N PHE A 342 15.83 4.14 13.60
CA PHE A 342 14.66 4.32 12.76
C PHE A 342 15.05 4.93 11.41
N SER A 343 14.53 4.35 10.34
CA SER A 343 14.68 4.88 8.97
C SER A 343 13.32 5.14 8.34
N LYS A 344 13.18 6.31 7.71
CA LYS A 344 12.00 6.64 6.91
C LYS A 344 11.90 5.69 5.71
N MET A 345 10.67 5.41 5.27
CA MET A 345 10.44 4.61 4.07
C MET A 345 11.03 5.29 2.83
N THR A 346 11.67 4.52 1.96
CA THR A 346 12.19 4.99 0.68
C THR A 346 11.61 4.18 -0.48
N ALA A 347 11.32 4.84 -1.60
CA ALA A 347 10.95 4.19 -2.85
C ALA A 347 12.23 3.80 -3.60
N CYS A 348 12.56 2.51 -3.60
CA CYS A 348 13.74 1.95 -4.29
C CYS A 348 15.08 2.60 -3.90
N GLY A 349 15.18 3.19 -2.69
CA GLY A 349 16.36 3.94 -2.25
C GLY A 349 16.59 5.27 -2.98
N LEU A 350 15.68 5.67 -3.89
CA LEU A 350 15.80 6.89 -4.69
C LEU A 350 15.14 8.08 -4.01
N PHE A 351 13.93 7.90 -3.46
CA PHE A 351 13.12 8.97 -2.88
C PHE A 351 12.61 8.59 -1.50
N TYR A 352 12.60 9.54 -0.56
CA TYR A 352 11.90 9.36 0.70
C TYR A 352 10.38 9.46 0.47
N ILE A 353 9.63 8.52 1.04
CA ILE A 353 8.16 8.54 1.00
C ILE A 353 7.68 9.37 2.19
N ASP A 354 7.74 10.67 2.02
CA ASP A 354 7.29 11.68 2.98
C ASP A 354 6.21 12.58 2.36
N GLY A 355 5.77 13.59 3.11
CA GLY A 355 4.79 14.58 2.64
C GLY A 355 5.29 15.46 1.49
N ARG A 356 6.59 15.47 1.20
CA ARG A 356 7.18 16.26 0.09
C ARG A 356 7.17 15.49 -1.22
N LEU A 357 7.11 14.15 -1.17
CA LEU A 357 7.15 13.31 -2.36
C LEU A 357 6.11 13.70 -3.44
N PRO A 358 4.82 13.97 -3.14
CA PRO A 358 3.88 14.42 -4.16
C PRO A 358 4.25 15.77 -4.80
N LEU A 359 4.83 16.69 -4.02
CA LEU A 359 5.30 17.99 -4.51
C LEU A 359 6.53 17.83 -5.42
N SER A 360 7.49 17.00 -5.00
CA SER A 360 8.67 16.67 -5.81
C SER A 360 8.28 15.98 -7.11
N LEU A 361 7.32 15.07 -7.05
CA LEU A 361 6.76 14.39 -8.21
C LEU A 361 6.09 15.38 -9.16
N LEU A 362 5.21 16.25 -8.65
CA LEU A 362 4.56 17.26 -9.46
C LEU A 362 5.57 18.23 -10.10
N GLY A 363 6.63 18.59 -9.38
CA GLY A 363 7.73 19.40 -9.89
C GLY A 363 8.48 18.71 -11.04
N PHE A 364 8.87 17.44 -10.85
CA PHE A 364 9.51 16.63 -11.89
C PHE A 364 8.63 16.47 -13.13
N LEU A 365 7.35 16.16 -12.93
CA LEU A 365 6.37 16.07 -14.01
C LEU A 365 6.25 17.42 -14.73
N THR A 366 6.09 18.53 -14.02
CA THR A 366 5.98 19.86 -14.66
C THR A 366 7.23 20.22 -15.46
N GLN A 367 8.42 19.95 -14.94
CA GLN A 367 9.67 20.19 -15.66
C GLN A 367 9.76 19.35 -16.95
N TYR A 368 9.41 18.07 -16.86
CA TYR A 368 9.39 17.17 -18.01
C TYR A 368 8.34 17.58 -19.06
N PHE A 369 7.17 18.04 -18.59
CA PHE A 369 6.12 18.60 -19.45
C PHE A 369 6.63 19.79 -20.24
N VAL A 370 7.23 20.77 -19.57
CA VAL A 370 7.76 21.98 -20.21
C VAL A 370 8.86 21.64 -21.22
N ALA A 371 9.79 20.74 -20.87
CA ALA A 371 10.84 20.31 -21.78
C ALA A 371 10.28 19.64 -23.04
N LEU A 372 9.31 18.73 -22.89
CA LEU A 372 8.67 18.09 -24.05
C LEU A 372 7.88 19.08 -24.91
N LEU A 373 7.22 20.07 -24.29
CA LEU A 373 6.52 21.12 -25.02
C LEU A 373 7.49 22.00 -25.82
N GLN A 374 8.67 22.30 -25.27
CA GLN A 374 9.72 23.06 -25.96
C GLN A 374 10.31 22.33 -27.18
N PHE A 375 10.35 20.99 -27.17
CA PHE A 375 10.80 20.22 -28.34
C PHE A 375 9.73 20.04 -29.41
N ALA A 376 8.47 20.33 -29.09
CA ALA A 376 7.35 20.15 -30.01
C ALA A 376 6.92 21.44 -30.72
N LEU A 377 7.20 22.60 -30.11
CA LEU A 377 7.08 23.93 -30.72
C LEU A 377 8.33 24.25 -31.54
#